data_AF-A0A3P8I737-F1
#
_entry.id   AF-A0A3P8I737-F1
#
_cell.length_a   1.000
_cell.length_b   1.000
_cell.length_c   1.000
_cell.angle_alpha   90.00
_cell.angle_beta   90.00
_cell.angle_gamma   90.00
#
_symmetry.space_group_name_H-M   'P 1'
#
loop_
_entity.id
_entity.type
_entity.pdbx_description
1 polymer ?
#
loop_
_entity_poly.entity_id
_entity_poly.type
_entity_poly.pdbx_seq_one_letter_code
_entity_poly.pdbx_strand_id
1 'polypeptide(L)'
;MLLYSGHEEDNAPHPQGVALTLSKVARNALVGWESHGSRIIKASFKTKKDGILMNIIQCYAHTNDNNDIINDQFYDRLQSIVEKCPRKDLTILMGDLNAKVGIDNTGYEDIMGQHGLGERNENGERFANLYAFNKLVIGGTIFLHKRIHKATWISSDHTTANQIDHICINKKFRRTMEDVRTKRGSDVASDHHLVVATLKLKLKKNWTSGQTAIQRFNTAFLRATDKLNEFKMALNNRFQALQDLLKEEETSM
;
A
#
# COMPACT_ATOMS: atom_id res chain seq x y z
N MET A 1 -4.99 -17.71 2.37
CA MET A 1 -3.59 -18.18 2.55
C MET A 1 -3.04 -17.44 3.74
N LEU A 2 -2.37 -18.14 4.65
CA LEU A 2 -1.74 -17.58 5.84
C LEU A 2 -0.23 -17.58 5.63
N LEU A 3 0.41 -16.44 5.80
CA LEU A 3 1.86 -16.33 5.94
C LEU A 3 2.14 -16.08 7.41
N TYR A 4 3.08 -16.80 8.00
CA TYR A 4 3.36 -16.73 9.43
C TYR A 4 4.85 -16.68 9.69
N SER A 5 5.25 -15.83 10.63
CA SER A 5 6.57 -15.82 11.23
C SER A 5 6.42 -16.13 12.71
N GLY A 6 6.99 -17.24 13.16
CA GLY A 6 6.98 -17.70 14.55
C GLY A 6 7.95 -18.85 14.73
N HIS A 7 7.92 -19.51 15.89
CA HIS A 7 8.79 -20.66 16.15
C HIS A 7 8.43 -21.85 15.26
N GLU A 8 9.45 -22.52 14.69
CA GLU A 8 9.31 -23.67 13.79
C GLU A 8 9.06 -25.00 14.55
N GLU A 9 9.22 -25.02 15.88
CA GLU A 9 9.03 -26.21 16.69
C GLU A 9 7.55 -26.41 17.07
N ASP A 10 6.97 -27.53 16.65
CA ASP A 10 5.54 -27.89 16.82
C ASP A 10 5.04 -27.89 18.29
N ASN A 11 5.95 -27.92 19.27
CA ASN A 11 5.63 -27.98 20.71
C ASN A 11 6.20 -26.81 21.53
N ALA A 12 6.81 -25.80 20.88
CA ALA A 12 7.26 -24.62 21.60
C ALA A 12 6.02 -23.81 22.04
N PRO A 13 6.02 -23.20 23.25
CA PRO A 13 5.04 -22.17 23.58
C PRO A 13 5.09 -21.14 22.45
N HIS A 14 3.94 -20.68 21.92
CA HIS A 14 3.88 -19.64 20.89
C HIS A 14 3.74 -18.26 21.57
N PRO A 15 4.79 -17.64 22.15
CA PRO A 15 4.63 -16.43 22.95
C PRO A 15 4.66 -15.19 22.04
N GLN A 16 4.92 -15.40 20.74
CA GLN A 16 5.34 -14.42 19.76
C GLN A 16 4.99 -14.95 18.37
N GLY A 17 4.69 -14.03 17.46
CA GLY A 17 4.48 -14.37 16.06
C GLY A 17 3.74 -13.24 15.35
N VAL A 18 4.00 -13.10 14.06
CA VAL A 18 3.24 -12.19 13.18
C VAL A 18 2.74 -12.96 11.98
N ALA A 19 1.52 -12.63 11.56
CA ALA A 19 0.88 -13.31 10.43
C ALA A 19 0.26 -12.33 9.45
N LEU A 20 0.23 -12.72 8.18
CA LEU A 20 -0.54 -12.08 7.13
C LEU A 20 -1.57 -13.05 6.58
N THR A 21 -2.84 -12.73 6.75
CA THR A 21 -3.95 -13.46 6.12
C THR A 21 -4.33 -12.79 4.81
N LEU A 22 -4.26 -13.55 3.73
CA LEU A 22 -4.44 -13.04 2.36
C LEU A 22 -5.75 -13.54 1.74
N SER A 23 -6.49 -12.59 1.16
CA SER A 23 -7.62 -12.89 0.28
C SER A 23 -7.18 -13.65 -0.98
N LYS A 24 -8.12 -14.26 -1.70
CA LYS A 24 -7.84 -14.97 -2.96
C LYS A 24 -7.12 -14.08 -3.98
N VAL A 25 -7.52 -12.82 -4.07
CA VAL A 25 -6.93 -11.84 -4.99
C VAL A 25 -5.50 -11.47 -4.55
N ALA A 26 -5.29 -11.19 -3.26
CA ALA A 26 -3.98 -10.84 -2.73
C ALA A 26 -2.98 -12.01 -2.88
N ARG A 27 -3.45 -13.25 -2.65
CA ARG A 27 -2.65 -14.46 -2.88
C ARG A 27 -2.15 -14.54 -4.31
N ASN A 28 -3.00 -14.30 -5.30
CA ASN A 28 -2.61 -14.37 -6.70
C ASN A 28 -1.62 -13.26 -7.11
N ALA A 29 -1.57 -12.17 -6.34
CA ALA A 29 -0.63 -11.08 -6.54
C ALA A 29 0.68 -11.25 -5.77
N LEU A 30 0.80 -12.23 -4.86
CA LEU A 30 2.00 -12.44 -4.05
C LEU A 30 3.19 -12.77 -4.96
N VAL A 31 4.27 -12.01 -4.83
CA VAL A 31 5.56 -12.26 -5.49
C VAL A 31 6.42 -13.16 -4.62
N GLY A 32 6.45 -12.89 -3.32
CA GLY A 32 7.25 -13.60 -2.35
C GLY A 32 7.11 -12.97 -0.97
N TRP A 33 7.57 -13.69 0.04
CA TRP A 33 7.59 -13.22 1.42
C TRP A 33 8.82 -13.78 2.13
N GLU A 34 9.19 -13.11 3.22
CA GLU A 34 10.34 -13.44 4.05
C GLU A 34 10.00 -13.13 5.52
N SER A 35 10.46 -13.99 6.42
CA SER A 35 10.46 -13.78 7.86
C SER A 35 11.78 -13.20 8.32
N HIS A 36 11.73 -12.34 9.34
CA HIS A 36 12.90 -11.68 9.93
C HIS A 36 12.86 -11.90 11.44
N GLY A 37 12.94 -13.16 11.86
CA GLY A 37 12.65 -13.60 13.22
C GLY A 37 11.15 -13.62 13.51
N SER A 38 10.75 -14.01 14.72
CA SER A 38 9.34 -14.21 15.12
C SER A 38 8.48 -12.93 15.07
N ARG A 39 9.09 -11.75 15.00
CA ARG A 39 8.42 -10.45 15.20
C ARG A 39 8.28 -9.60 13.95
N ILE A 40 8.86 -9.99 12.80
CA ILE A 40 8.76 -9.22 11.56
C ILE A 40 8.55 -10.16 10.38
N ILE A 41 7.55 -9.85 9.56
CA ILE A 41 7.29 -10.51 8.29
C ILE A 41 7.17 -9.45 7.19
N LYS A 42 7.76 -9.71 6.03
CA LYS A 42 7.62 -8.86 4.84
C LYS A 42 7.06 -9.70 3.70
N ALA A 43 6.06 -9.17 3.01
CA ALA A 43 5.50 -9.75 1.80
C ALA A 43 5.42 -8.70 0.68
N SER A 44 5.76 -9.12 -0.54
CA SER A 44 5.75 -8.26 -1.73
C SER A 44 4.67 -8.75 -2.70
N PHE A 45 3.91 -7.80 -3.26
CA PHE A 45 2.77 -8.05 -4.14
C PHE A 45 2.90 -7.27 -5.44
N LYS A 46 2.50 -7.89 -6.55
CA LYS A 46 2.33 -7.21 -7.84
C LYS A 46 1.18 -6.22 -7.72
N THR A 47 1.39 -5.00 -8.21
CA THR A 47 0.31 -4.03 -8.38
C THR A 47 -0.20 -4.05 -9.82
N LYS A 48 -1.32 -3.37 -10.09
CA LYS A 48 -1.82 -3.17 -11.46
C LYS A 48 -0.91 -2.28 -12.32
N LYS A 49 0.06 -1.58 -11.72
CA LYS A 49 1.02 -0.76 -12.45
C LYS A 49 2.33 -1.51 -12.59
N ASP A 50 2.69 -1.80 -13.83
CA ASP A 50 3.94 -2.49 -14.14
C ASP A 50 5.15 -1.75 -13.57
N GLY A 51 6.09 -2.53 -13.03
CA GLY A 51 7.30 -2.02 -12.41
C GLY A 51 7.13 -1.38 -11.02
N ILE A 52 5.91 -1.38 -10.46
CA ILE A 52 5.63 -0.98 -9.07
C ILE A 52 5.12 -2.19 -8.29
N LEU A 53 5.86 -2.54 -7.23
CA LEU A 53 5.42 -3.51 -6.22
C LEU A 53 4.76 -2.81 -5.04
N MET A 54 4.00 -3.59 -4.29
CA MET A 54 3.50 -3.23 -2.97
C MET A 54 4.16 -4.13 -1.94
N ASN A 55 4.88 -3.55 -0.99
CA ASN A 55 5.52 -4.22 0.11
C ASN A 55 4.69 -3.99 1.36
N ILE A 56 4.34 -5.07 2.06
CA ILE A 56 3.71 -5.04 3.37
C ILE A 56 4.71 -5.60 4.36
N ILE A 57 5.09 -4.80 5.35
CA ILE A 57 5.90 -5.20 6.49
C ILE A 57 4.98 -5.18 7.69
N GLN A 58 4.78 -6.33 8.33
CA GLN A 58 4.04 -6.46 9.57
C GLN A 58 5.02 -6.78 10.69
N CYS A 59 4.90 -6.09 11.82
CA CYS A 59 5.82 -6.26 12.93
C CYS A 59 5.13 -6.25 14.30
N TYR A 60 5.83 -6.81 15.29
CA TYR A 60 5.44 -6.79 16.70
C TYR A 60 6.64 -6.41 17.58
N ALA A 61 6.73 -5.13 17.95
CA ALA A 61 7.84 -4.62 18.74
C ALA A 61 7.77 -5.08 20.20
N HIS A 62 8.90 -4.99 20.90
CA HIS A 62 8.97 -5.22 22.33
C HIS A 62 8.35 -4.05 23.11
N THR A 63 7.88 -4.31 24.33
CA THR A 63 7.38 -3.27 25.24
C THR A 63 8.54 -2.40 25.75
N ASN A 64 8.22 -1.20 26.23
CA ASN A 64 9.22 -0.28 26.80
C ASN A 64 9.94 -0.85 28.03
N ASP A 65 9.33 -1.78 28.76
CA ASP A 65 9.94 -2.39 29.96
C ASP A 65 11.10 -3.35 29.63
N ASN A 66 11.33 -3.59 28.34
CA ASN A 66 12.44 -4.41 27.87
C ASN A 66 13.75 -3.62 27.82
N ASN A 67 14.88 -4.34 27.72
CA ASN A 67 16.20 -3.72 27.61
C ASN A 67 16.31 -2.87 26.33
N ASP A 68 16.78 -1.63 26.47
CA ASP A 68 17.02 -0.69 25.37
C ASP A 68 17.85 -1.28 24.24
N ILE A 69 18.86 -2.09 24.55
CA ILE A 69 19.71 -2.76 23.55
C ILE A 69 18.87 -3.68 22.67
N ILE A 70 17.90 -4.41 23.25
CA ILE A 70 17.02 -5.31 22.50
C ILE A 70 16.04 -4.50 21.64
N ASN A 71 15.53 -3.39 22.17
CA ASN A 71 14.65 -2.49 21.44
C ASN A 71 15.39 -1.87 20.24
N ASP A 72 16.60 -1.35 20.45
CA ASP A 72 17.43 -0.77 19.41
C ASP A 72 17.75 -1.79 18.30
N GLN A 73 18.14 -3.02 18.68
CA GLN A 73 18.36 -4.10 17.71
C GLN A 73 17.12 -4.42 16.86
N PHE A 74 15.93 -4.37 17.46
CA PHE A 74 14.68 -4.55 16.72
C PHE A 74 14.46 -3.42 15.70
N TYR A 75 14.64 -2.16 16.11
CA TYR A 75 14.46 -1.00 15.22
C TYR A 75 15.54 -0.93 14.13
N ASP A 76 16.78 -1.32 14.42
CA ASP A 76 17.86 -1.43 13.42
C ASP A 76 17.55 -2.51 12.38
N ARG A 77 17.05 -3.66 12.84
CA ARG A 77 16.60 -4.71 11.93
C ARG A 77 15.45 -4.22 11.05
N LEU A 78 14.44 -3.57 11.64
CA LEU A 78 13.31 -3.01 10.91
C LEU A 78 13.77 -1.95 9.89
N GLN A 79 14.69 -1.07 10.27
CA GLN A 79 15.31 -0.07 9.41
C GLN A 79 15.94 -0.73 8.17
N SER A 80 16.76 -1.77 8.36
CA SER A 80 17.40 -2.49 7.25
C SER A 80 16.41 -3.12 6.26
N ILE A 81 15.24 -3.56 6.75
CA ILE A 81 14.18 -4.15 5.91
C ILE A 81 13.47 -3.07 5.09
N VAL A 82 13.20 -1.93 5.72
CA VAL A 82 12.58 -0.77 5.06
C VAL A 82 13.50 -0.20 3.97
N GLU A 83 14.81 -0.09 4.23
CA GLU A 83 15.79 0.42 3.26
C GLU A 83 15.91 -0.43 2.00
N LYS A 84 15.75 -1.75 2.15
CA LYS A 84 15.72 -2.68 1.02
C LYS A 84 14.48 -2.53 0.14
N CYS A 85 13.44 -1.83 0.60
CA CYS A 85 12.25 -1.58 -0.21
C CYS A 85 12.50 -0.38 -1.16
N PRO A 86 12.41 -0.56 -2.49
CA PRO A 86 12.65 0.54 -3.42
C PRO A 86 11.70 1.70 -3.19
N ARG A 87 12.23 2.94 -3.13
CA ARG A 87 11.40 4.17 -2.95
C ARG A 87 10.33 4.36 -4.04
N LYS A 88 10.50 3.71 -5.20
CA LYS A 88 9.52 3.75 -6.28
C LYS A 88 8.25 2.95 -5.96
N ASP A 89 8.38 1.91 -5.13
CA ASP A 89 7.35 0.95 -4.77
C ASP A 89 6.49 1.49 -3.62
N LEU A 90 5.28 0.95 -3.49
CA LEU A 90 4.43 1.24 -2.34
C LEU A 90 4.94 0.41 -1.16
N THR A 91 5.22 1.07 -0.04
CA THR A 91 5.58 0.37 1.20
C THR A 91 4.57 0.73 2.27
N ILE A 92 3.97 -0.31 2.85
CA ILE A 92 3.12 -0.25 4.02
C ILE A 92 3.86 -0.94 5.16
N LEU A 93 4.09 -0.21 6.25
CA LEU A 93 4.60 -0.77 7.50
C LEU A 93 3.45 -0.73 8.51
N MET A 94 3.14 -1.86 9.11
CA MET A 94 2.06 -1.98 10.07
C MET A 94 2.39 -2.90 11.24
N GLY A 95 1.57 -2.83 12.28
CA GLY A 95 1.61 -3.74 13.41
C GLY A 95 1.57 -3.04 14.75
N ASP A 96 1.77 -3.81 15.80
CA ASP A 96 1.91 -3.30 17.16
C ASP A 96 3.38 -2.97 17.40
N LEU A 97 3.65 -1.68 17.56
CA LEU A 97 5.01 -1.18 17.75
C LEU A 97 5.29 -0.77 19.19
N ASN A 98 4.31 -0.94 20.10
CA ASN A 98 4.41 -0.47 21.48
C ASN A 98 4.85 1.02 21.58
N ALA A 99 4.58 1.78 20.51
CA ALA A 99 5.10 3.13 20.29
C ALA A 99 3.96 4.14 20.40
N LYS A 100 4.01 5.01 21.40
CA LYS A 100 3.13 6.18 21.50
C LYS A 100 3.84 7.33 20.82
N VAL A 101 3.29 7.82 19.71
CA VAL A 101 3.87 8.95 18.97
C VAL A 101 3.42 10.31 19.48
N GLY A 102 2.25 10.34 20.13
CA GLY A 102 1.65 11.54 20.71
C GLY A 102 1.03 12.50 19.69
N ILE A 103 0.76 13.73 20.15
CA ILE A 103 0.21 14.82 19.32
C ILE A 103 1.28 15.80 18.82
N ASP A 104 2.41 15.90 19.53
CA ASP A 104 3.50 16.79 19.16
C ASP A 104 4.22 16.24 17.93
N ASN A 105 4.17 17.00 16.85
CA ASN A 105 4.81 16.67 15.58
C ASN A 105 5.95 17.62 15.23
N THR A 106 6.44 18.42 16.18
CA THR A 106 7.54 19.37 15.97
C THR A 106 8.77 18.64 15.42
N GLY A 107 9.25 19.04 14.24
CA GLY A 107 10.36 18.40 13.52
C GLY A 107 9.99 17.16 12.72
N TYR A 108 8.73 16.71 12.79
CA TYR A 108 8.18 15.53 12.10
C TYR A 108 6.93 15.86 11.25
N GLU A 109 6.65 17.14 10.98
CA GLU A 109 5.43 17.64 10.33
C GLU A 109 5.23 17.02 8.94
N ASP A 110 6.33 16.63 8.32
CA ASP A 110 6.42 16.03 7.01
C ASP A 110 5.88 14.58 6.92
N ILE A 111 5.80 13.90 8.06
CA ILE A 111 5.44 12.47 8.19
C ILE A 111 4.41 12.17 9.29
N MET A 112 4.17 13.12 10.19
CA MET A 112 3.27 12.97 11.33
C MET A 112 2.30 14.16 11.40
N GLY A 113 1.03 13.86 11.62
CA GLY A 113 0.00 14.86 11.92
C GLY A 113 -0.20 15.05 13.41
N GLN A 114 -1.10 15.96 13.76
CA GLN A 114 -1.38 16.37 15.14
C GLN A 114 -2.60 15.64 15.76
N HIS A 115 -3.06 14.58 15.10
CA HIS A 115 -4.24 13.83 15.51
C HIS A 115 -3.91 12.50 16.19
N GLY A 116 -2.67 12.29 16.64
CA GLY A 116 -2.32 11.14 17.48
C GLY A 116 -3.00 11.16 18.86
N LEU A 117 -2.58 10.25 19.74
CA LEU A 117 -3.08 10.14 21.11
C LEU A 117 -1.93 10.11 22.13
N GLY A 118 -2.10 10.86 23.22
CA GLY A 118 -1.21 10.85 24.38
C GLY A 118 0.09 11.61 24.16
N GLU A 119 1.05 11.30 25.02
CA GLU A 119 2.42 11.80 24.95
C GLU A 119 3.34 10.73 24.35
N ARG A 120 4.45 11.21 23.81
CA ARG A 120 5.41 10.33 23.15
C ARG A 120 6.22 9.55 24.18
N ASN A 121 6.46 8.27 23.90
CA ASN A 121 7.31 7.40 24.72
C ASN A 121 8.60 7.04 23.98
N GLU A 122 9.57 6.42 24.64
CA GLU A 122 10.87 6.06 24.05
C GLU A 122 10.77 5.23 22.76
N ASN A 123 9.89 4.24 22.71
CA ASN A 123 9.59 3.54 21.46
C ASN A 123 8.99 4.47 20.39
N GLY A 124 8.15 5.43 20.79
CA GLY A 124 7.65 6.52 19.96
C GLY A 124 8.75 7.37 19.35
N GLU A 125 9.80 7.69 20.10
CA GLU A 125 11.01 8.38 19.61
C GLU A 125 11.73 7.55 18.54
N ARG A 126 12.07 6.29 18.86
CA ARG A 126 12.72 5.35 17.92
C ARG A 126 11.92 5.21 16.62
N PHE A 127 10.61 5.07 16.79
CA PHE A 127 9.66 4.90 15.71
C PHE A 127 9.50 6.16 14.84
N ALA A 128 9.38 7.33 15.45
CA ALA A 128 9.32 8.61 14.74
C ALA A 128 10.60 8.85 13.91
N ASN A 129 11.77 8.51 14.46
CA ASN A 129 13.05 8.62 13.76
C ASN A 129 13.14 7.69 12.55
N LEU A 130 12.78 6.41 12.70
CA LEU A 130 12.73 5.44 11.59
C LEU A 130 11.86 5.98 10.45
N TYR A 131 10.72 6.58 10.76
CA TYR A 131 9.81 7.10 9.75
C TYR A 131 10.23 8.42 9.12
N ALA A 132 10.80 9.32 9.91
CA ALA A 132 11.37 10.56 9.39
C ALA A 132 12.49 10.28 8.38
N PHE A 133 13.36 9.32 8.70
CA PHE A 133 14.47 8.92 7.85
C PHE A 133 13.98 8.26 6.54
N ASN A 134 13.01 7.36 6.62
CA ASN A 134 12.49 6.63 5.47
C ASN A 134 11.33 7.32 4.73
N LYS A 135 10.93 8.52 5.18
CA LYS A 135 9.78 9.28 4.64
C LYS A 135 8.50 8.42 4.64
N LEU A 136 8.19 7.80 5.76
CA LEU A 136 6.97 7.01 5.98
C LEU A 136 5.97 7.82 6.80
N VAL A 137 4.76 8.02 6.30
CA VAL A 137 3.72 8.83 6.94
C VAL A 137 2.90 7.97 7.89
N ILE A 138 2.69 8.46 9.12
CA ILE A 138 1.98 7.75 10.19
C ILE A 138 0.46 7.94 10.04
N GLY A 139 -0.21 6.92 9.51
CA GLY A 139 -1.62 6.95 9.17
C GLY A 139 -2.55 7.39 10.31
N GLY A 140 -2.29 6.91 11.52
CA GLY A 140 -3.14 7.19 12.68
C GLY A 140 -3.07 8.62 13.22
N THR A 141 -2.15 9.47 12.73
CA THR A 141 -1.92 10.82 13.28
C THR A 141 -2.39 11.95 12.37
N ILE A 142 -2.72 11.66 11.12
CA ILE A 142 -3.04 12.66 10.07
C ILE A 142 -4.53 12.78 9.75
N PHE A 143 -5.37 11.87 10.26
CA PHE A 143 -6.82 11.95 10.10
C PHE A 143 -7.48 12.35 11.40
N LEU A 144 -8.38 13.33 11.33
CA LEU A 144 -9.15 13.77 12.48
C LEU A 144 -10.21 12.73 12.83
N HIS A 145 -10.13 12.18 14.03
CA HIS A 145 -11.06 11.20 14.58
C HIS A 145 -11.41 11.50 16.04
N LYS A 146 -12.52 10.95 16.53
CA LYS A 146 -12.81 10.91 17.97
C LYS A 146 -11.81 9.98 18.67
N ARG A 147 -11.49 10.22 19.95
CA ARG A 147 -10.55 9.39 20.75
C ARG A 147 -10.86 7.89 20.66
N ILE A 148 -12.14 7.54 20.64
CA ILE A 148 -12.64 6.16 20.50
C ILE A 148 -12.27 5.47 19.18
N HIS A 149 -11.82 6.21 18.17
CA HIS A 149 -11.37 5.69 16.87
C HIS A 149 -9.86 5.85 16.68
N LYS A 150 -9.13 6.24 17.74
CA LYS A 150 -7.67 6.40 17.76
C LYS A 150 -6.97 5.42 18.69
N ALA A 151 -7.55 5.19 19.87
CA ALA A 151 -7.01 4.23 20.82
C ALA A 151 -7.04 2.82 20.21
N THR A 152 -5.92 2.12 20.26
CA THR A 152 -5.75 0.78 19.70
C THR A 152 -5.61 -0.28 20.78
N TRP A 153 -5.26 0.12 22.00
CA TRP A 153 -5.15 -0.76 23.15
C TRP A 153 -5.85 -0.15 24.37
N ILE A 154 -6.49 -1.01 25.17
CA ILE A 154 -7.12 -0.64 26.45
C ILE A 154 -6.54 -1.54 27.54
N SER A 155 -6.16 -0.96 28.67
CA SER A 155 -5.70 -1.74 29.83
C SER A 155 -6.79 -2.66 30.39
N SER A 156 -6.40 -3.70 31.10
CA SER A 156 -7.32 -4.68 31.70
C SER A 156 -8.30 -4.08 32.72
N ASP A 157 -7.91 -3.00 33.37
CA ASP A 157 -8.76 -2.21 34.28
C ASP A 157 -9.67 -1.22 33.55
N HIS A 158 -9.59 -1.15 32.22
CA HIS A 158 -10.31 -0.23 31.34
C HIS A 158 -10.09 1.27 31.59
N THR A 159 -9.04 1.64 32.33
CA THR A 159 -8.75 3.05 32.67
C THR A 159 -7.85 3.72 31.63
N THR A 160 -6.91 2.97 31.07
CA THR A 160 -5.85 3.48 30.21
C THR A 160 -6.09 3.07 28.77
N ALA A 161 -5.93 4.02 27.85
CA ALA A 161 -6.14 3.81 26.43
C ALA A 161 -4.97 4.42 25.65
N ASN A 162 -4.29 3.61 24.85
CA ASN A 162 -3.09 4.00 24.10
C ASN A 162 -3.27 3.78 22.60
N GLN A 163 -2.49 4.49 21.79
CA GLN A 163 -2.34 4.27 20.36
C GLN A 163 -0.93 3.71 20.11
N ILE A 164 -0.83 2.39 20.00
CA ILE A 164 0.45 1.65 19.87
C ILE A 164 0.50 0.78 18.61
N ASP A 165 -0.65 0.53 18.00
CA ASP A 165 -0.78 -0.13 16.70
C ASP A 165 -0.85 0.93 15.60
N HIS A 166 0.03 0.79 14.61
CA HIS A 166 0.17 1.80 13.56
C HIS A 166 0.09 1.17 12.18
N ILE A 167 -0.41 1.96 11.23
CA ILE A 167 -0.34 1.65 9.80
C ILE A 167 0.27 2.88 9.13
N CYS A 168 1.38 2.67 8.42
CA CYS A 168 2.18 3.73 7.83
C CYS A 168 2.40 3.46 6.34
N ILE A 169 2.58 4.53 5.58
CA ILE A 169 2.72 4.47 4.12
C ILE A 169 3.81 5.42 3.65
N ASN A 170 4.62 5.02 2.67
CA ASN A 170 5.66 5.92 2.16
C ASN A 170 5.06 7.19 1.55
N LYS A 171 5.72 8.34 1.83
CA LYS A 171 5.25 9.70 1.54
C LYS A 171 4.84 9.89 0.09
N LYS A 172 5.57 9.26 -0.85
CA LYS A 172 5.22 9.23 -2.28
C LYS A 172 3.79 8.77 -2.55
N PHE A 173 3.32 7.77 -1.81
CA PHE A 173 1.99 7.20 -1.95
C PHE A 173 1.01 7.68 -0.90
N ARG A 174 1.36 8.68 -0.07
CA ARG A 174 0.50 9.18 1.00
C ARG A 174 -0.94 9.48 0.54
N ARG A 175 -1.11 10.09 -0.63
CA ARG A 175 -2.45 10.41 -1.21
C ARG A 175 -3.32 9.18 -1.54
N THR A 176 -2.74 7.99 -1.52
CA THR A 176 -3.46 6.71 -1.66
C THR A 176 -4.25 6.38 -0.40
N MET A 177 -3.73 6.75 0.77
CA MET A 177 -4.35 6.43 2.03
C MET A 177 -5.45 7.45 2.31
N GLU A 178 -6.70 6.97 2.32
CA GLU A 178 -7.90 7.78 2.48
C GLU A 178 -8.32 7.90 3.95
N ASP A 179 -8.05 6.87 4.75
CA ASP A 179 -8.36 6.86 6.18
C ASP A 179 -7.51 5.82 6.92
N VAL A 180 -7.26 6.04 8.21
CA VAL A 180 -6.78 5.05 9.19
C VAL A 180 -7.52 5.26 10.50
N ARG A 181 -8.19 4.22 10.98
CA ARG A 181 -9.01 4.31 12.20
C ARG A 181 -9.15 2.98 12.92
N THR A 182 -9.35 3.07 14.24
CA THR A 182 -9.74 1.93 15.07
C THR A 182 -11.22 1.58 14.88
N LYS A 183 -11.51 0.28 14.80
CA LYS A 183 -12.85 -0.32 14.73
C LYS A 183 -13.20 -1.03 16.06
N ARG A 184 -13.64 -0.24 17.04
CA ARG A 184 -14.08 -0.71 18.38
C ARG A 184 -15.25 -1.71 18.39
N GLY A 185 -16.08 -1.74 17.35
CA GLY A 185 -17.23 -2.66 17.28
C GLY A 185 -16.87 -4.09 16.87
N SER A 186 -15.59 -4.36 16.60
CA SER A 186 -15.10 -5.69 16.23
C SER A 186 -14.67 -6.39 17.52
N ASP A 187 -15.41 -7.41 17.94
CA ASP A 187 -15.01 -8.25 19.05
C ASP A 187 -13.99 -9.29 18.56
N VAL A 188 -12.75 -9.15 19.05
CA VAL A 188 -11.62 -10.01 18.71
C VAL A 188 -11.04 -10.70 19.95
N ALA A 189 -11.74 -10.65 21.09
CA ALA A 189 -11.30 -11.21 22.37
C ALA A 189 -9.84 -10.83 22.74
N SER A 190 -9.45 -9.59 22.45
CA SER A 190 -8.14 -9.02 22.76
C SER A 190 -8.33 -7.66 23.44
N ASP A 191 -7.35 -7.29 24.26
CA ASP A 191 -7.13 -5.94 24.79
C ASP A 191 -6.76 -4.91 23.70
N HIS A 192 -6.41 -5.38 22.50
CA HIS A 192 -6.26 -4.56 21.30
C HIS A 192 -7.56 -4.50 20.49
N HIS A 193 -7.79 -3.34 19.88
CA HIS A 193 -8.83 -3.12 18.89
C HIS A 193 -8.28 -3.17 17.47
N LEU A 194 -9.08 -3.69 16.54
CA LEU A 194 -8.74 -3.72 15.13
C LEU A 194 -8.48 -2.32 14.56
N VAL A 195 -7.31 -2.13 13.93
CA VAL A 195 -6.96 -0.93 13.17
C VAL A 195 -7.14 -1.19 11.68
N VAL A 196 -7.85 -0.29 10.99
CA VAL A 196 -8.14 -0.42 9.56
C VAL A 196 -7.63 0.79 8.81
N ALA A 197 -6.90 0.54 7.72
CA ALA A 197 -6.54 1.54 6.73
C ALA A 197 -7.35 1.35 5.45
N THR A 198 -7.91 2.44 4.94
CA THR A 198 -8.58 2.49 3.63
C THR A 198 -7.61 3.06 2.60
N LEU A 199 -7.31 2.29 1.57
CA LEU A 199 -6.35 2.65 0.53
C LEU A 199 -7.02 2.66 -0.84
N LYS A 200 -6.89 3.78 -1.57
CA LYS A 200 -7.28 3.91 -2.97
C LYS A 200 -6.05 4.15 -3.82
N LEU A 201 -5.57 3.07 -4.45
CA LEU A 201 -4.39 3.09 -5.32
C LEU A 201 -4.67 3.89 -6.59
N LYS A 202 -4.43 5.20 -6.54
CA LYS A 202 -4.39 6.08 -7.70
C LYS A 202 -2.97 6.09 -8.25
N LEU A 203 -2.56 4.97 -8.83
CA LEU A 203 -1.29 4.90 -9.54
C LEU A 203 -1.44 5.75 -10.81
N LYS A 204 -0.73 6.89 -10.90
CA LYS A 204 -0.66 7.67 -12.14
C LYS A 204 -0.26 6.68 -13.24
N LYS A 205 -1.14 6.40 -14.19
CA LYS A 205 -0.76 5.68 -15.40
C LYS A 205 0.25 6.60 -16.07
N ASN A 206 1.53 6.25 -15.95
CA ASN A 206 2.47 6.79 -16.91
C ASN A 206 2.03 6.08 -18.17
N TRP A 207 1.28 6.77 -19.02
CA TRP A 207 1.30 6.40 -20.42
C TRP A 207 2.79 6.41 -20.74
N THR A 208 3.38 5.23 -20.93
CA THR A 208 4.32 5.15 -22.01
C THR A 208 3.51 5.72 -23.16
N SER A 209 3.85 6.94 -23.57
CA SER A 209 3.68 7.27 -24.97
C SER A 209 4.51 6.19 -25.66
N GLY A 210 3.93 5.00 -25.84
CA GLY A 210 4.14 4.31 -27.08
C GLY A 210 3.78 5.39 -28.07
N GLN A 211 4.81 6.02 -28.63
CA GLN A 211 4.71 6.40 -30.01
C GLN A 211 4.34 5.09 -30.71
N THR A 212 3.05 4.74 -30.73
CA THR A 212 2.50 4.25 -31.98
C THR A 212 2.86 5.39 -32.89
N ALA A 213 3.98 5.25 -33.61
CA ALA A 213 4.31 6.18 -34.66
C ALA A 213 3.00 6.30 -35.43
N ILE A 214 2.38 7.49 -35.40
CA ILE A 214 1.24 7.73 -36.27
C ILE A 214 1.80 7.37 -37.62
N GLN A 215 1.35 6.25 -38.18
CA GLN A 215 1.85 5.77 -39.45
C GLN A 215 1.36 6.81 -40.44
N ARG A 216 2.21 7.81 -40.72
CA ARG A 216 1.96 8.79 -41.75
C ARG A 216 2.14 8.03 -43.05
N PHE A 217 1.03 7.56 -43.60
CA PHE A 217 1.01 7.00 -44.93
C PHE A 217 1.55 8.06 -45.89
N ASN A 218 2.53 7.69 -46.70
CA ASN A 218 3.06 8.59 -47.71
C ASN A 218 2.00 8.78 -48.80
N THR A 219 1.31 9.93 -48.78
CA THR A 219 0.26 10.28 -49.74
C THR A 219 0.82 10.88 -51.03
N ALA A 220 2.13 11.04 -51.19
CA ALA A 220 2.72 11.63 -52.39
C ALA A 220 2.36 10.84 -53.66
N PHE A 221 2.24 9.52 -53.55
CA PHE A 221 1.85 8.64 -54.65
C PHE A 221 0.41 8.84 -55.12
N LEU A 222 -0.48 9.39 -54.28
CA LEU A 222 -1.86 9.73 -54.68
C LEU A 222 -1.95 10.99 -55.55
N ARG A 223 -0.83 11.70 -55.78
CA ARG A 223 -0.78 12.82 -56.73
C ARG A 223 -0.80 12.33 -58.19
N ALA A 224 -0.39 11.10 -58.44
CA ALA A 224 -0.45 10.50 -59.76
C ALA A 224 -1.88 9.97 -60.02
N THR A 225 -2.47 10.36 -61.15
CA THR A 225 -3.88 10.11 -61.46
C THR A 225 -4.21 8.61 -61.58
N ASP A 226 -3.29 7.84 -62.14
CA ASP A 226 -3.36 6.38 -62.26
C ASP A 226 -3.42 5.70 -60.88
N LYS A 227 -2.52 6.07 -59.97
CA LYS A 227 -2.46 5.53 -58.62
C LYS A 227 -3.63 5.94 -57.75
N LEU A 228 -4.14 7.15 -57.93
CA LEU A 228 -5.38 7.60 -57.27
C LEU A 228 -6.59 6.76 -57.70
N ASN A 229 -6.70 6.45 -58.99
CA ASN A 229 -7.81 5.66 -59.52
C ASN A 229 -7.74 4.20 -59.06
N GLU A 230 -6.55 3.59 -59.08
CA GLU A 230 -6.31 2.25 -58.55
C GLU A 230 -6.72 2.16 -57.06
N PHE A 231 -6.31 3.15 -56.26
CA PHE A 231 -6.68 3.23 -54.85
C PHE A 231 -8.20 3.39 -54.65
N LYS A 232 -8.85 4.26 -55.43
CA LYS A 232 -10.32 4.45 -55.36
C LYS A 232 -11.08 3.17 -55.69
N MET A 233 -10.66 2.43 -56.72
CA MET A 233 -11.29 1.16 -57.09
C MET A 233 -11.12 0.12 -55.97
N ALA A 234 -9.91 -0.04 -55.45
CA ALA A 234 -9.64 -0.97 -54.35
C ALA A 234 -10.45 -0.61 -53.09
N LEU A 235 -10.58 0.68 -52.80
CA LEU A 235 -11.36 1.18 -51.68
C LEU A 235 -12.86 0.88 -51.87
N ASN A 236 -13.44 1.23 -53.02
CA ASN A 236 -14.85 0.97 -53.32
C ASN A 236 -15.17 -0.52 -53.24
N ASN A 237 -14.34 -1.38 -53.87
CA ASN A 237 -14.54 -2.82 -53.82
C ASN A 237 -14.51 -3.38 -52.38
N ARG A 238 -13.61 -2.87 -51.54
CA ARG A 238 -13.45 -3.34 -50.16
C ARG A 238 -14.63 -2.97 -49.25
N PHE A 239 -15.31 -1.87 -49.55
CA PHE A 239 -16.42 -1.35 -48.75
C PHE A 239 -17.77 -1.47 -49.47
N GLN A 240 -17.85 -2.23 -50.56
CA GLN A 240 -19.08 -2.40 -51.34
C GLN A 240 -20.23 -2.93 -50.49
N ALA A 241 -19.98 -3.93 -49.64
CA ALA A 241 -20.98 -4.50 -48.76
C ALA A 241 -21.62 -3.47 -47.79
N LEU A 242 -20.88 -2.43 -47.40
CA LEU A 242 -21.40 -1.34 -46.56
C LEU A 242 -22.29 -0.38 -47.36
N GLN A 243 -21.99 -0.15 -48.64
CA GLN A 243 -22.85 0.65 -49.52
C GLN A 243 -24.16 -0.08 -49.83
N ASP A 244 -24.10 -1.40 -49.99
CA ASP A 244 -25.25 -2.22 -50.32
C ASP A 244 -26.23 -2.29 -49.12
N LEU A 245 -25.70 -2.40 -47.89
CA LEU A 245 -26.50 -2.33 -46.66
C LEU A 245 -27.26 -1.00 -46.51
N LEU A 246 -26.62 0.13 -46.84
CA LEU A 246 -27.28 1.45 -46.76
C LEU A 246 -28.40 1.61 -47.80
N LYS A 247 -28.28 0.98 -48.97
CA LYS A 247 -29.32 1.00 -49.99
C LYS A 247 -30.51 0.10 -49.65
N GLU A 248 -30.27 -1.01 -48.97
CA GLU A 248 -31.35 -1.88 -48.46
C GLU A 248 -32.17 -1.17 -47.37
N GLU A 249 -31.56 -0.37 -46.50
CA GLU A 249 -32.29 0.44 -45.51
C GLU A 249 -33.16 1.53 -46.18
N GLU A 250 -32.63 2.27 -47.16
CA GLU A 250 -33.38 3.32 -47.86
C GLU A 250 -34.51 2.80 -48.74
N THR A 251 -34.43 1.56 -49.23
CA THR A 251 -35.50 0.93 -50.03
C THR A 251 -36.57 0.22 -49.19
N SER A 252 -36.37 0.16 -47.86
CA SER A 252 -37.31 -0.43 -46.90
C SER A 252 -38.17 0.58 -46.12
N MET A 253 -37.95 1.89 -46.34
CA MET A 253 -38.84 3.00 -45.89
C MET A 253 -39.81 3.41 -46.98
#